data_AF-A0A453IP92-F1
#
_entry.id   AF-A0A453IP92-F1
#
_cell.length_a   1.000
_cell.length_b   1.000
_cell.length_c   1.000
_cell.angle_alpha   90.00
_cell.angle_beta   90.00
_cell.angle_gamma   90.00
#
_symmetry.space_group_name_H-M   'P 1'
#
loop_
_entity.id
_entity.type
_entity.pdbx_description
1 polymer ?
#
loop_
_entity_poly.entity_id
_entity_poly.type
_entity_poly.pdbx_seq_one_letter_code
_entity_poly.pdbx_strand_id
1 'polypeptide(L)'
;MDQEVATSYVKNLRSMIETHARALVDKEADSILSKCGLSSKMPYIKNYSSTDGEDDAKPLADVVETSPQMLLECLKAFYGLVTGTEGSLPEFEQLQVPRLRSDACYGLARALAEAYELIYKAVMDPKNCYPDPRSLVKHSPEQIRTILEI
;
A
#
# COMPACT_ATOMS: atom_id res chain seq x y z
N MET A 1 12.77 -9.22 43.40
CA MET A 1 13.04 -7.82 43.01
C MET A 1 13.76 -7.76 41.65
N ASP A 2 14.72 -8.65 41.38
CA ASP A 2 15.46 -8.68 40.10
C ASP A 2 14.63 -8.96 38.83
N GLN A 3 13.51 -9.68 38.98
CA GLN A 3 12.70 -10.07 37.82
C GLN A 3 11.84 -8.92 37.27
N GLU A 4 11.52 -7.91 38.09
CA GLU A 4 10.69 -6.78 37.69
C GLU A 4 11.45 -5.82 36.75
N VAL A 5 12.71 -5.55 37.09
CA VAL A 5 13.62 -4.76 36.26
C VAL A 5 13.85 -5.45 34.92
N ALA A 6 14.23 -6.73 34.92
CA ALA A 6 14.44 -7.50 33.70
C ALA A 6 13.19 -7.55 32.80
N THR A 7 12.00 -7.74 33.38
CA THR A 7 10.73 -7.77 32.65
C THR A 7 10.42 -6.41 32.00
N SER A 8 10.68 -5.31 32.71
CA SER A 8 10.51 -3.95 32.18
C SER A 8 11.41 -3.69 30.96
N TYR A 9 12.70 -4.05 31.05
CA TYR A 9 13.62 -3.92 29.92
C TYR A 9 13.21 -4.77 28.72
N VAL A 10 12.82 -6.03 28.93
CA VAL A 10 12.34 -6.91 27.86
C VAL A 10 11.11 -6.33 27.17
N LYS A 11 10.16 -5.78 27.94
CA LYS A 11 8.97 -5.12 27.39
C LYS A 11 9.33 -3.90 26.53
N ASN A 12 10.24 -3.07 27.01
CA ASN A 12 10.68 -1.88 26.28
C ASN A 12 11.41 -2.27 24.98
N LEU A 13 12.32 -3.24 25.03
CA LEU A 13 13.03 -3.73 23.84
C LEU A 13 12.05 -4.31 22.82
N ARG A 14 11.06 -5.09 23.26
CA ARG A 14 10.01 -5.60 22.37
C ARG A 14 9.24 -4.46 21.69
N SER A 15 8.81 -3.46 22.46
CA SER A 15 8.10 -2.29 21.93
C SER A 15 8.95 -1.52 20.90
N MET A 16 10.26 -1.39 21.13
CA MET A 16 11.17 -0.75 20.19
C MET A 16 11.30 -1.55 18.88
N ILE A 17 11.48 -2.87 18.99
CA ILE A 17 11.57 -3.77 17.83
C ILE A 17 10.28 -3.67 17.00
N GLU A 18 9.11 -3.78 17.62
CA GLU A 18 7.82 -3.69 16.93
C GLU A 18 7.62 -2.33 16.25
N THR A 19 8.08 -1.24 16.88
CA THR A 19 7.99 0.11 16.30
C THR A 19 8.90 0.26 15.09
N HIS A 20 10.15 -0.22 15.17
CA HIS A 20 11.08 -0.16 14.06
C HIS A 20 10.68 -1.11 12.91
N ALA A 21 10.13 -2.29 13.22
CA ALA A 21 9.63 -3.22 12.21
C ALA A 21 8.45 -2.61 11.42
N ARG A 22 7.49 -1.97 12.12
CA ARG A 22 6.41 -1.23 11.45
C ARG A 22 6.93 -0.08 10.60
N ALA A 23 7.84 0.73 11.14
CA ALA A 23 8.42 1.85 10.39
C ALA A 23 9.22 1.40 9.17
N LEU A 24 9.87 0.23 9.22
CA LEU A 24 10.55 -0.38 8.07
C LEU A 24 9.53 -0.73 6.99
N VAL A 25 8.45 -1.43 7.34
CA VAL A 25 7.37 -1.80 6.42
C VAL A 25 6.74 -0.57 5.79
N ASP A 26 6.40 0.44 6.58
CA ASP A 26 5.75 1.67 6.10
C ASP A 26 6.63 2.40 5.07
N LYS A 27 7.94 2.53 5.36
CA LYS A 27 8.90 3.16 4.45
C LYS A 27 9.11 2.36 3.17
N GLU A 28 9.14 1.04 3.27
CA GLU A 28 9.33 0.19 2.10
C GLU A 28 8.08 0.18 1.20
N ALA A 29 6.89 0.18 1.81
CA ALA A 29 5.63 0.33 1.10
C ALA A 29 5.58 1.68 0.36
N ASP A 30 5.94 2.78 1.02
CA ASP A 30 6.01 4.10 0.38
C ASP A 30 7.06 4.15 -0.74
N SER A 31 8.24 3.55 -0.54
CA SER A 31 9.28 3.41 -1.56
C SER A 31 8.77 2.68 -2.80
N ILE A 32 8.07 1.55 -2.63
CA ILE A 32 7.48 0.79 -3.74
C ILE A 32 6.37 1.57 -4.43
N LEU A 33 5.45 2.16 -3.66
CA LEU A 33 4.39 2.99 -4.23
C LEU A 33 4.97 4.20 -4.98
N SER A 34 6.05 4.81 -4.48
CA SER A 34 6.76 5.90 -5.15
C SER A 34 7.42 5.43 -6.45
N LYS A 35 8.01 4.23 -6.49
CA LYS A 35 8.57 3.64 -7.72
C LYS A 35 7.49 3.38 -8.78
N CYS A 36 6.29 2.98 -8.35
CA CYS A 36 5.12 2.86 -9.23
C CYS A 36 4.53 4.22 -9.63
N GLY A 37 5.03 5.31 -9.05
CA GLY A 37 4.43 6.63 -9.13
C GLY A 37 3.09 6.75 -8.39
N LEU A 38 2.63 5.78 -7.60
CA LEU A 38 1.36 5.80 -6.87
C LEU A 38 1.38 6.67 -5.59
N SER A 39 2.54 6.83 -4.95
CA SER A 39 2.64 7.59 -3.68
C SER A 39 2.13 9.03 -3.84
N SER A 40 2.46 9.71 -4.94
CA SER A 40 1.99 11.08 -5.22
C SER A 40 0.48 11.20 -5.48
N LYS A 41 -0.21 10.09 -5.78
CA LYS A 41 -1.66 10.06 -6.09
C LYS A 41 -2.50 9.77 -4.85
N MET A 42 -1.91 9.08 -3.86
CA MET A 42 -2.58 8.71 -2.62
C MET A 42 -3.23 9.89 -1.88
N PRO A 43 -2.64 11.10 -1.80
CA PRO A 43 -3.30 12.24 -1.17
C PRO A 43 -4.64 12.58 -1.83
N TYR A 44 -4.71 12.59 -3.17
CA TYR A 44 -5.96 12.89 -3.90
C TYR A 44 -7.03 11.84 -3.63
N ILE A 45 -6.65 10.56 -3.65
CA ILE A 45 -7.55 9.42 -3.41
C ILE A 45 -8.05 9.40 -1.96
N LYS A 46 -7.17 9.68 -0.99
CA LYS A 46 -7.53 9.74 0.44
C LYS A 46 -8.41 10.94 0.77
N ASN A 47 -8.11 12.10 0.18
CA ASN A 47 -8.94 13.29 0.34
C ASN A 47 -10.36 13.02 -0.18
N TYR A 48 -10.48 12.38 -1.35
CA TYR A 48 -11.77 11.93 -1.88
C TYR A 48 -12.54 11.04 -0.90
N SER A 49 -11.88 10.04 -0.30
CA SER A 49 -12.54 9.17 0.71
C SER A 49 -12.94 9.91 2.00
N SER A 50 -12.36 11.09 2.25
CA SER A 50 -12.65 11.90 3.44
C SER A 50 -13.76 12.92 3.18
N THR A 51 -13.96 13.34 1.93
CA THR A 51 -14.98 14.30 1.49
C THR A 51 -16.28 13.62 1.04
N ASP A 52 -16.53 12.39 1.52
CA ASP A 52 -17.72 11.59 1.22
C ASP A 52 -18.99 12.33 1.68
N GLY A 53 -19.49 13.27 0.85
CA GLY A 53 -20.64 14.11 1.16
C GLY A 53 -20.66 15.53 0.58
N GLU A 54 -19.55 16.04 0.05
CA GLU A 54 -19.53 17.35 -0.63
C GLU A 54 -19.73 17.17 -2.15
N ASP A 55 -20.91 17.55 -2.66
CA ASP A 55 -21.30 17.46 -4.09
C ASP A 55 -20.42 18.32 -5.03
N ASP A 56 -19.51 19.13 -4.50
CA ASP A 56 -18.70 20.09 -5.25
C ASP A 56 -17.24 19.63 -5.48
N ALA A 57 -16.88 18.43 -4.99
CA ALA A 57 -15.55 17.87 -5.20
C ALA A 57 -15.36 17.42 -6.67
N LYS A 58 -14.35 17.99 -7.34
CA LYS A 58 -14.02 17.65 -8.72
C LYS A 58 -13.72 16.14 -8.87
N PRO A 59 -14.31 15.44 -9.86
CA PRO A 59 -14.05 14.02 -10.12
C PRO A 59 -12.56 13.72 -10.27
N LEU A 60 -12.08 12.61 -9.68
CA LEU A 60 -10.66 12.25 -9.77
C LEU A 60 -10.18 12.01 -11.21
N ALA A 61 -11.05 11.58 -12.14
CA ALA A 61 -10.67 11.43 -13.54
C ALA A 61 -10.29 12.75 -14.23
N ASP A 62 -10.80 13.90 -13.75
CA ASP A 62 -10.54 15.23 -14.32
C ASP A 62 -9.33 15.93 -13.68
N VAL A 63 -8.74 15.34 -12.64
CA VAL A 63 -7.51 15.81 -12.02
C VAL A 63 -6.33 15.19 -12.77
N VAL A 64 -5.40 16.02 -13.26
CA VAL A 64 -4.29 15.58 -14.12
C VAL A 64 -3.49 14.43 -13.50
N GLU A 65 -3.16 14.53 -12.20
CA GLU A 65 -2.38 13.54 -11.44
C GLU A 65 -3.06 12.16 -11.32
N THR A 66 -4.39 12.15 -11.32
CA THR A 66 -5.23 10.94 -11.19
C THR A 66 -6.03 10.65 -12.46
N SER A 67 -5.64 11.26 -13.58
CA SER A 67 -6.28 11.04 -14.87
C SER A 67 -6.18 9.56 -15.29
N PRO A 68 -7.09 9.06 -16.14
CA PRO A 68 -7.11 7.64 -16.51
C PRO A 68 -5.78 7.14 -17.09
N GLN A 69 -5.11 7.95 -17.92
CA GLN A 69 -3.83 7.58 -18.52
C GLN A 69 -2.72 7.48 -17.46
N MET A 70 -2.62 8.49 -16.59
CA MET A 70 -1.61 8.53 -15.53
C MET A 70 -1.79 7.38 -14.52
N LEU A 71 -3.03 7.06 -14.13
CA LEU A 71 -3.29 5.92 -13.27
C LEU A 71 -3.00 4.59 -13.97
N LEU A 72 -3.31 4.46 -15.26
CA LEU A 72 -3.05 3.23 -16.01
C LEU A 72 -1.56 2.89 -16.05
N GLU A 73 -0.71 3.88 -16.27
CA GLU A 73 0.75 3.70 -16.28
C GLU A 73 1.27 3.29 -14.90
N CYS A 74 0.84 3.99 -13.84
CA CYS A 74 1.21 3.64 -12.48
C CYS A 74 0.75 2.24 -12.06
N LEU A 75 -0.47 1.85 -12.44
CA LEU A 75 -1.02 0.53 -12.14
C LEU A 75 -0.31 -0.57 -12.91
N LYS A 76 0.14 -0.33 -14.15
CA LYS A 76 0.98 -1.29 -14.88
C LYS A 76 2.30 -1.56 -14.15
N ALA A 77 3.00 -0.52 -13.72
CA ALA A 77 4.22 -0.66 -12.94
C ALA A 77 3.98 -1.39 -11.61
N PHE A 78 2.88 -1.06 -10.92
CA PHE A 78 2.49 -1.75 -9.69
C PHE A 78 2.23 -3.24 -9.93
N TYR A 79 1.43 -3.59 -10.95
CA TYR A 79 1.19 -5.00 -11.30
C TYR A 79 2.48 -5.71 -11.68
N GLY A 80 3.38 -5.05 -12.40
CA GLY A 80 4.69 -5.58 -12.75
C GLY A 80 5.52 -5.98 -11.52
N LEU A 81 5.50 -5.15 -10.48
CA LEU A 81 6.20 -5.43 -9.22
C LEU A 81 5.51 -6.52 -8.39
N VAL A 82 4.19 -6.47 -8.21
CA VAL A 82 3.48 -7.47 -7.38
C VAL A 82 3.45 -8.86 -8.02
N THR A 83 3.52 -8.96 -9.35
CA THR A 83 3.56 -10.24 -10.07
C THR A 83 4.97 -10.76 -10.33
N GLY A 84 6.01 -10.00 -9.97
CA GLY A 84 7.41 -10.42 -10.18
C GLY A 84 7.96 -10.14 -11.59
N THR A 85 7.19 -9.56 -12.51
CA THR A 85 7.61 -9.39 -13.92
C THR A 85 8.53 -8.20 -14.14
N GLU A 86 8.44 -7.16 -13.31
CA GLU A 86 9.26 -5.93 -13.39
C GLU A 86 10.14 -5.72 -12.15
N GLY A 87 10.40 -6.80 -11.40
CA GLY A 87 11.17 -6.80 -10.15
C GLY A 87 10.50 -7.63 -9.08
N SER A 88 11.16 -7.82 -7.94
CA SER A 88 10.60 -8.54 -6.79
C SER A 88 10.35 -7.60 -5.62
N LEU A 89 9.38 -7.98 -4.79
CA LEU A 89 9.22 -7.38 -3.47
C LEU A 89 10.42 -7.75 -2.58
N PRO A 90 10.84 -6.87 -1.66
CA PRO A 90 11.98 -7.12 -0.79
C PRO A 90 11.68 -8.27 0.18
N GLU A 91 12.66 -9.16 0.31
CA GLU A 91 12.59 -10.31 1.23
C GLU A 91 13.17 -9.99 2.62
N PHE A 92 13.59 -8.75 2.85
CA PHE A 92 14.18 -8.27 4.11
C PHE A 92 15.30 -9.16 4.66
N GLU A 93 16.21 -9.64 3.79
CA GLU A 93 17.28 -10.59 4.15
C GLU A 93 18.18 -10.13 5.31
N GLN A 94 18.31 -8.81 5.51
CA GLN A 94 19.07 -8.23 6.62
C GLN A 94 18.42 -8.49 7.99
N LEU A 95 17.11 -8.74 8.05
CA LEU A 95 16.43 -9.18 9.27
C LEU A 95 16.80 -10.63 9.58
N GLN A 96 17.74 -10.80 10.51
CA GLN A 96 18.26 -12.12 10.89
C GLN A 96 17.23 -12.99 11.61
N VAL A 97 16.22 -12.38 12.25
CA VAL A 97 15.17 -13.12 12.98
C VAL A 97 14.09 -13.56 11.98
N PRO A 98 13.91 -14.87 11.73
CA PRO A 98 12.99 -15.34 10.68
C PRO A 98 11.54 -14.88 10.87
N ARG A 99 11.06 -14.85 12.12
CA ARG A 99 9.71 -14.38 12.44
C ARG A 99 9.51 -12.90 12.08
N LEU A 100 10.45 -12.03 12.45
CA LEU A 100 10.38 -10.60 12.11
C LEU A 100 10.43 -10.38 10.59
N ARG A 101 11.19 -11.22 9.88
CA ARG A 101 11.23 -11.19 8.42
C ARG A 101 9.89 -11.57 7.81
N SER A 102 9.29 -12.67 8.23
CA SER A 102 7.94 -13.08 7.80
C SER A 102 6.89 -12.00 8.11
N ASP A 103 6.92 -11.44 9.32
CA ASP A 103 6.01 -10.36 9.72
C ASP A 103 6.19 -9.10 8.86
N ALA A 104 7.44 -8.76 8.49
CA ALA A 104 7.73 -7.63 7.61
C ALA A 104 7.25 -7.87 6.18
N CYS A 105 7.49 -9.06 5.61
CA CYS A 105 6.98 -9.43 4.28
C CYS A 105 5.45 -9.36 4.24
N TYR A 106 4.78 -9.96 5.23
CA TYR A 106 3.32 -9.93 5.35
C TYR A 106 2.79 -8.51 5.54
N GLY A 107 3.44 -7.72 6.41
CA GLY A 107 3.08 -6.33 6.63
C GLY A 107 3.19 -5.48 5.36
N LEU A 108 4.26 -5.68 4.59
CA LEU A 108 4.46 -4.98 3.32
C LEU A 108 3.40 -5.36 2.29
N ALA A 109 3.18 -6.67 2.09
CA ALA A 109 2.14 -7.18 1.21
C ALA A 109 0.78 -6.59 1.57
N ARG A 110 0.45 -6.57 2.86
CA ARG A 110 -0.79 -5.99 3.37
C ARG A 110 -0.90 -4.50 3.06
N ALA A 111 0.14 -3.72 3.32
CA ALA A 111 0.14 -2.28 3.05
C ALA A 111 -0.06 -1.97 1.56
N LEU A 112 0.55 -2.76 0.67
CA LEU A 112 0.37 -2.64 -0.77
C LEU A 112 -1.05 -3.01 -1.22
N ALA A 113 -1.63 -4.08 -0.66
CA ALA A 113 -3.00 -4.48 -0.94
C ALA A 113 -4.02 -3.43 -0.47
N GLU A 114 -3.84 -2.87 0.72
CA GLU A 114 -4.70 -1.80 1.27
C GLU A 114 -4.60 -0.52 0.42
N ALA A 115 -3.38 -0.14 0.01
CA ALA A 115 -3.16 0.96 -0.93
C ALA A 115 -3.89 0.74 -2.26
N TYR A 116 -3.78 -0.46 -2.83
CA TYR A 116 -4.49 -0.83 -4.04
C TYR A 116 -6.01 -0.76 -3.87
N GLU A 117 -6.53 -1.25 -2.75
CA GLU A 117 -7.97 -1.26 -2.47
C GLU A 117 -8.55 0.17 -2.43
N LEU A 118 -7.82 1.14 -1.89
CA LEU A 118 -8.22 2.55 -1.94
C LEU A 118 -8.32 3.06 -3.38
N ILE A 119 -7.32 2.76 -4.21
CA ILE A 119 -7.35 3.12 -5.65
C ILE A 119 -8.53 2.44 -6.34
N TYR A 120 -8.72 1.14 -6.10
CA TYR A 120 -9.79 0.36 -6.71
C TYR A 120 -11.16 0.94 -6.40
N LYS A 121 -11.42 1.26 -5.13
CA LYS A 121 -12.68 1.89 -4.69
C LYS A 121 -12.89 3.23 -5.37
N ALA A 122 -11.87 4.10 -5.38
CA ALA A 122 -11.96 5.40 -6.01
C ALA A 122 -12.21 5.31 -7.53
N VAL A 123 -11.55 4.38 -8.21
CA VAL A 123 -11.72 4.17 -9.66
C VAL A 123 -13.11 3.60 -9.98
N MET A 124 -13.61 2.67 -9.17
CA MET A 124 -14.90 2.03 -9.36
C MET A 124 -16.09 2.90 -8.95
N ASP A 125 -15.86 3.98 -8.19
CA ASP A 125 -16.93 4.90 -7.83
C ASP A 125 -17.37 5.73 -9.05
N PRO A 126 -18.65 5.64 -9.45
CA PRO A 126 -19.17 6.41 -10.59
C PRO A 126 -18.99 7.94 -10.46
N LYS A 127 -18.92 8.48 -9.24
CA LYS A 127 -18.70 9.93 -8.99
C LYS A 127 -17.36 10.44 -9.52
N ASN A 128 -16.37 9.55 -9.65
CA ASN A 128 -15.06 9.92 -10.15
C ASN A 128 -14.96 9.92 -11.68
N CYS A 129 -16.04 9.57 -12.39
CA CYS A 129 -16.18 9.73 -13.83
C CYS A 129 -15.08 9.07 -14.69
N TYR A 130 -14.48 7.98 -14.20
CA TYR A 130 -13.56 7.18 -15.02
C TYR A 130 -14.34 6.55 -16.19
N PRO A 131 -13.91 6.73 -17.46
CA PRO A 131 -14.69 6.33 -18.62
C PRO A 131 -14.80 4.81 -18.80
N ASP A 132 -13.78 4.06 -18.37
CA ASP A 132 -13.80 2.60 -18.33
C ASP A 132 -13.02 2.10 -17.10
N PRO A 133 -13.66 2.08 -15.92
CA PRO A 133 -13.01 1.71 -14.67
C PRO A 133 -12.41 0.29 -14.70
N ARG A 134 -13.07 -0.64 -15.39
CA ARG A 134 -12.68 -2.07 -15.42
C ARG A 134 -11.43 -2.32 -16.27
N SER A 135 -11.18 -1.52 -17.31
CA SER A 135 -9.91 -1.62 -18.04
C SER A 135 -8.75 -0.98 -17.30
N LEU A 136 -9.03 -0.01 -16.42
CA LEU A 136 -8.03 0.65 -15.58
C LEU A 136 -7.53 -0.25 -14.44
N VAL A 137 -8.46 -0.84 -13.68
CA VAL A 137 -8.15 -1.79 -12.59
C VAL A 137 -8.47 -3.22 -13.00
N LYS A 138 -7.46 -3.90 -13.56
CA LYS A 138 -7.59 -5.26 -14.11
C LYS A 138 -7.84 -6.35 -13.07
N HIS A 139 -7.43 -6.11 -11.82
CA HIS A 139 -7.55 -7.06 -10.74
C HIS A 139 -8.54 -6.54 -9.69
N SER A 140 -9.23 -7.43 -9.01
CA SER A 140 -9.94 -7.09 -7.76
C SER A 140 -8.95 -7.01 -6.59
N PRO A 141 -9.30 -6.32 -5.49
CA PRO A 141 -8.48 -6.32 -4.28
C PRO A 141 -8.16 -7.74 -3.78
N GLU A 142 -9.13 -8.66 -3.86
CA GLU A 142 -8.93 -10.07 -3.49
C GLU A 142 -7.92 -10.81 -4.38
N GLN A 143 -7.92 -10.51 -5.68
CA GLN A 143 -6.91 -11.05 -6.59
C GLN A 143 -5.51 -10.52 -6.27
N ILE A 144 -5.38 -9.24 -5.90
CA ILE A 144 -4.09 -8.68 -5.47
C ILE A 144 -3.63 -9.31 -4.15
N ARG A 145 -4.52 -9.50 -3.17
CA ARG A 145 -4.20 -10.22 -1.93
C ARG A 145 -3.71 -11.65 -2.21
N THR A 146 -4.39 -12.35 -3.12
CA THR A 146 -3.99 -13.70 -3.57
C THR A 146 -2.59 -13.70 -4.21
N ILE A 147 -2.30 -12.74 -5.11
CA ILE A 147 -0.97 -12.61 -5.75
C ILE A 147 0.12 -12.33 -4.72
N LEU A 148 -0.20 -11.55 -3.69
CA LEU A 148 0.70 -11.21 -2.59
C LEU A 148 0.76 -12.28 -1.49
N GLU A 149 0.03 -13.38 -1.65
CA GLU A 149 -0.03 -14.51 -0.72
C GLU A 149 -0.48 -14.14 0.71
N ILE A 150 -1.46 -13.22 0.83
CA ILE A 150 -2.04 -12.77 2.11
C ILE A 150 -3.56 -12.89 2.20
#